data_AF-A0A212LA52-F1
#
_entry.id   AF-A0A212LA52-F1
#
_cell.length_a   1.000
_cell.length_b   1.000
_cell.length_c   1.000
_cell.angle_alpha   90.00
_cell.angle_beta   90.00
_cell.angle_gamma   90.00
#
_symmetry.space_group_name_H-M   'P 1'
#
loop_
_entity.id
_entity.type
_entity.pdbx_description
1 polymer ?
#
loop_
_entity_poly.entity_id
_entity_poly.type
_entity_poly.pdbx_seq_one_letter_code
_entity_poly.pdbx_strand_id
1 'polypeptide(L)' 'MTCQVCGLRLPDPRKVGQRLAQTARLMVGVPDYDTYVAHRAANHPDQPVMTKEEFFRNSQERRYGGGSTGGVFRCC' A
#
# COMPACT_ATOMS: atom_id res chain seq x y z
N MET A 1 12.08 -18.62 16.03
CA MET A 1 12.20 -20.00 16.54
C MET A 1 13.31 -20.67 15.73
N THR A 2 14.29 -21.28 16.38
CA THR A 2 15.44 -21.94 15.71
C THR A 2 15.05 -23.31 15.17
N CYS A 3 15.46 -23.63 13.95
CA CYS A 3 15.32 -24.95 13.34
C CYS A 3 16.05 -25.99 14.20
N GLN A 4 15.35 -26.95 14.78
CA GLN A 4 15.96 -27.98 15.64
C GLN A 4 16.79 -29.02 14.84
N VAL A 5 16.60 -29.07 13.52
CA VAL A 5 17.32 -29.98 12.60
C VAL A 5 18.57 -29.33 11.99
N CYS A 6 18.58 -28.00 11.87
CA CYS A 6 19.54 -27.29 11.03
C CYS A 6 20.18 -26.05 11.67
N GLY A 7 19.84 -25.70 12.91
CA GLY A 7 20.43 -24.58 13.66
C GLY A 7 20.11 -23.18 13.12
N LEU A 8 19.61 -23.08 11.88
CA LEU A 8 19.21 -21.84 11.25
C LEU A 8 18.04 -21.20 12.00
N ARG A 9 18.20 -19.92 12.33
CA ARG A 9 17.14 -19.11 12.92
C ARG A 9 16.08 -18.85 11.84
N LEU A 10 14.98 -19.61 11.86
CA LEU A 10 13.89 -19.32 10.95
C LEU A 10 13.31 -17.92 11.27
N PRO A 11 13.10 -17.09 10.25
CA PRO A 11 12.44 -15.82 10.42
C PRO A 11 11.02 -16.05 10.95
N ASP A 12 10.54 -15.09 11.75
CA ASP A 12 9.22 -15.19 12.36
C ASP A 12 8.14 -15.37 11.27
N PRO A 13 7.32 -16.43 11.32
CA PRO A 13 6.40 -16.76 10.23
C PRO A 13 5.39 -15.63 9.97
N ARG A 14 5.04 -14.85 11.01
CA ARG A 14 4.17 -13.68 10.85
C ARG A 14 4.85 -12.58 10.05
N LYS A 15 6.13 -12.31 10.32
CA LYS A 15 6.92 -11.32 9.59
C LYS A 15 7.14 -11.74 8.13
N VAL A 16 7.32 -13.03 7.87
CA VAL A 16 7.41 -13.56 6.50
C VAL A 16 6.09 -13.38 5.75
N GLY A 17 4.96 -13.72 6.39
CA GLY A 17 3.63 -13.53 5.82
C GLY A 17 3.31 -12.06 5.51
N GLN A 18 3.66 -11.14 6.42
CA GLN A 18 3.50 -9.70 6.19
C GLN A 18 4.32 -9.19 5.00
N ARG A 19 5.57 -9.64 4.85
CA ARG A 19 6.43 -9.27 3.71
C ARG A 19 5.90 -9.84 2.40
N LEU A 20 5.46 -11.10 2.39
CA LEU A 20 4.85 -11.71 1.20
C LEU A 20 3.56 -10.99 0.80
N ALA A 21 2.71 -10.62 1.75
CA ALA A 21 1.50 -9.83 1.49
C ALA A 21 1.84 -8.44 0.93
N GLN A 22 2.90 -7.79 1.45
CA GLN A 22 3.39 -6.51 0.94
C GLN A 22 3.89 -6.65 -0.51
N THR A 23 4.68 -7.67 -0.82
CA THR A 23 5.16 -7.94 -2.19
C THR A 23 4.00 -8.28 -3.14
N ALA A 24 3.02 -9.09 -2.70
CA ALA A 24 1.85 -9.40 -3.50
C ALA A 24 1.01 -8.14 -3.82
N ARG A 25 0.79 -7.25 -2.84
CA ARG A 25 0.10 -5.97 -3.05
C ARG A 25 0.82 -5.08 -4.07
N LEU A 26 2.15 -5.05 -4.02
CA LEU A 26 2.97 -4.35 -5.02
C LEU A 26 2.81 -4.95 -6.41
N MET A 27 2.77 -6.29 -6.54
CA MET A 27 2.60 -6.96 -7.84
C MET A 27 1.21 -6.77 -8.46
N VAL A 28 0.15 -6.80 -7.65
CA VAL A 28 -1.22 -6.55 -8.17
C VAL A 28 -1.43 -5.05 -8.45
N GLY A 29 -0.60 -4.18 -7.85
CA GLY A 29 -0.72 -2.73 -7.97
C GLY A 29 -2.03 -2.23 -7.36
N VAL A 30 -2.50 -2.90 -6.29
CA VAL A 30 -3.67 -2.49 -5.52
C VAL A 30 -3.22 -1.53 -4.43
N PRO A 31 -3.63 -0.26 -4.50
CA PRO A 31 -3.31 0.71 -3.46
C PRO A 31 -4.02 0.30 -2.17
N ASP A 32 -3.26 0.16 -1.08
CA ASP A 32 -3.77 -0.15 0.26
C ASP A 32 -4.07 1.16 0.99
N TYR A 33 -5.33 1.32 1.42
CA TYR A 33 -5.79 2.58 2.04
C TYR A 33 -5.06 2.86 3.36
N ASP A 34 -4.87 1.86 4.21
CA ASP A 34 -4.15 2.02 5.48
C ASP A 34 -2.71 2.47 5.27
N THR A 35 -2.03 1.91 4.25
CA THR A 35 -0.68 2.35 3.86
C THR A 35 -0.68 3.80 3.37
N TYR A 36 -1.70 4.23 2.61
CA TYR A 36 -1.87 5.62 2.20
C TYR A 36 -2.06 6.55 3.40
N VAL A 37 -2.97 6.22 4.33
CA VAL A 37 -3.22 7.01 5.54
C VAL A 37 -1.95 7.11 6.40
N ALA A 38 -1.25 6.01 6.62
CA ALA A 38 0.01 5.98 7.37
C ALA A 38 1.09 6.85 6.72
N HIS A 39 1.23 6.78 5.39
CA HIS A 39 2.16 7.63 4.65
C HIS A 39 1.78 9.11 4.73
N ARG A 40 0.48 9.43 4.59
CA ARG A 40 -0.07 10.79 4.70
C ARG A 40 0.17 11.38 6.08
N ALA A 41 -0.12 10.62 7.13
CA ALA A 41 0.07 11.05 8.52
C ALA A 41 1.56 11.26 8.85
N ALA A 42 2.46 10.46 8.27
CA ALA A 42 3.89 10.57 8.50
C ALA A 42 4.56 11.73 7.73
N ASN A 43 4.12 12.01 6.50
CA ASN A 43 4.80 12.98 5.61
C ASN A 43 4.05 14.30 5.45
N HIS A 44 2.73 14.31 5.66
CA HIS A 44 1.88 15.49 5.49
C HIS A 44 0.80 15.55 6.59
N PRO A 45 1.19 15.74 7.86
CA PRO A 45 0.25 15.77 8.99
C PRO A 45 -0.77 16.93 8.90
N ASP A 46 -0.44 18.00 8.17
CA ASP A 46 -1.27 19.21 8.05
C ASP A 46 -2.32 19.13 6.94
N GLN A 47 -2.32 18.06 6.13
CA GLN A 47 -3.27 17.95 5.02
C GLN A 47 -4.41 16.98 5.35
N PRO A 48 -5.66 17.24 4.88
CA PRO A 48 -6.83 16.38 5.13
C PRO A 48 -6.78 15.09 4.32
N VAL A 49 -6.79 13.93 4.98
CA VAL A 49 -6.67 12.61 4.35
C VAL A 49 -7.94 12.29 3.57
N MET A 50 -7.83 11.99 2.27
CA MET A 50 -8.96 11.53 1.45
C MET A 50 -9.68 10.35 2.10
N THR A 51 -11.00 10.31 1.96
CA THR A 51 -11.81 9.18 2.40
C THR A 51 -11.52 7.93 1.57
N LYS A 52 -11.87 6.75 2.10
CA LYS A 52 -11.68 5.48 1.42
C LYS A 52 -12.32 5.48 0.03
N GLU A 53 -13.55 5.98 -0.10
CA GLU A 53 -14.28 6.06 -1.37
C GLU A 53 -13.58 6.96 -2.40
N GLU A 54 -13.09 8.12 -1.99
CA GLU A 54 -12.31 9.03 -2.85
C GLU A 54 -11.00 8.38 -3.30
N PHE A 55 -10.33 7.64 -2.42
CA PHE A 55 -9.11 6.91 -2.75
C PHE A 55 -9.36 5.79 -3.78
N PHE A 56 -10.47 5.04 -3.64
CA PHE A 56 -10.87 4.02 -4.61
C PHE A 56 -11.27 4.64 -5.96
N ARG A 57 -11.98 5.77 -5.95
CA ARG A 57 -12.35 6.49 -7.18
C ARG A 57 -11.11 7.02 -7.88
N ASN A 58 -10.21 7.68 -7.16
CA ASN A 58 -8.94 8.17 -7.68
C ASN A 58 -8.06 7.03 -8.23
N SER A 59 -8.02 5.89 -7.55
CA SER A 59 -7.28 4.71 -8.02
C SER A 59 -7.84 4.13 -9.32
N GLN A 60 -9.17 4.11 -9.46
CA GLN A 60 -9.84 3.71 -10.69
C GLN A 60 -9.62 4.70 -11.82
N GLU A 61 -9.75 6.01 -11.56
CA GLU A 61 -9.46 7.05 -12.55
C GLU A 61 -7.99 7.00 -13.01
N ARG A 62 -7.04 6.75 -12.12
CA ARG A 62 -5.63 6.62 -12.48
C ARG A 62 -5.33 5.40 -13.36
N ARG A 63 -6.10 4.31 -13.21
CA ARG A 63 -5.86 3.04 -13.91
C ARG A 63 -6.72 2.88 -15.16
N TYR A 64 -7.91 3.46 -15.18
CA TYR A 64 -8.93 3.31 -16.22
C TYR A 64 -9.46 4.63 -16.79
N GLY A 65 -9.11 5.78 -16.19
CA GLY A 65 -9.54 7.11 -16.62
C GLY A 65 -8.79 7.61 -17.85
N GLY A 66 -8.98 6.93 -18.98
CA GLY A 66 -8.71 7.46 -20.30
C GLY A 66 -9.95 8.19 -20.82
N GLY A 67 -10.20 9.42 -20.36
CA GLY A 67 -11.20 10.28 -20.97
C GLY A 67 -11.97 11.18 -20.00
N SER A 68 -11.82 12.48 -20.22
CA SER A 68 -12.66 13.58 -19.71
C SER A 68 -12.70 13.83 -18.20
N THR A 69 -12.04 14.93 -17.82
CA THR A 69 -12.26 15.76 -16.62
C THR A 69 -11.37 15.47 -15.42
N GLY A 70 -10.16 16.07 -15.44
CA GLY A 70 -9.49 16.61 -14.25
C GLY A 70 -9.13 15.64 -13.14
N GLY A 71 -7.94 15.04 -13.19
CA GLY A 71 -7.46 14.23 -12.07
C GLY A 71 -6.01 13.77 -12.13
N VAL A 72 -5.14 14.51 -12.82
CA VAL A 72 -3.69 14.27 -12.74
C VAL A 72 -3.19 14.88 -11.43
N PHE A 73 -3.41 14.20 -10.30
CA PHE A 73 -2.63 14.47 -9.08
C PHE A 73 -1.23 13.88 -9.30
N ARG A 74 -0.44 14.59 -10.11
CA ARG A 74 1.02 14.49 -10.11
C ARG A 74 1.48 15.11 -8.80
N CYS A 75 1.55 14.28 -7.76
CA CYS A 75 2.45 14.59 -6.67
C CYS A 75 3.85 14.38 -7.24
N CYS A 76 4.49 15.49 -7.60
CA CYS A 76 5.94 15.57 -7.78
C CYS A 76 6.66 15.17 -6.49
#